data_AF-A0A4Y8Q4M0-F1
#
_entry.id   AF-A0A4Y8Q4M0-F1
#
_cell.length_a   1.000
_cell.length_b   1.000
_cell.length_c   1.000
_cell.angle_alpha   90.00
_cell.angle_beta   90.00
_cell.angle_gamma   90.00
#
_symmetry.space_group_name_H-M   'P 1'
#
loop_
_entity.id
_entity.type
_entity.pdbx_description
1 polymer ?
#
loop_
_entity_poly.entity_id
_entity_poly.type
_entity_poly.pdbx_seq_one_letter_code
_entity_poly.pdbx_strand_id
1 'polypeptide(L)'
;MKDRYFSTVETTDRFGTKNREFLIYSDKGKKPTIGDFVDAFMQTGLDVEIKDFVSMMFKPKDPTTTPIISLRVIRTIRDYSYSSYTRTSM
;
A
#
# COMPACT_ATOMS: atom_id res chain seq x y z
N MET A 1 -8.25 -1.78 16.66
CA MET A 1 -8.07 -3.05 15.92
C MET A 1 -7.96 -2.74 14.44
N LYS A 2 -7.06 -3.42 13.72
CA LYS A 2 -6.86 -3.25 12.27
C LYS A 2 -7.32 -4.51 11.53
N ASP A 3 -7.81 -4.33 10.31
CA ASP A 3 -7.95 -5.37 9.30
C ASP A 3 -6.71 -5.36 8.40
N ARG A 4 -6.31 -6.54 7.90
CA ARG A 4 -5.20 -6.69 6.96
C ARG A 4 -5.73 -6.98 5.56
N TYR A 5 -5.05 -6.46 4.57
CA TYR A 5 -5.35 -6.65 3.16
C TYR A 5 -4.08 -6.97 2.39
N PHE A 6 -4.20 -7.84 1.39
CA PHE A 6 -3.19 -8.04 0.35
C PHE A 6 -3.50 -7.11 -0.82
N SER A 7 -2.55 -6.27 -1.22
CA SER A 7 -2.70 -5.38 -2.35
C SER A 7 -1.68 -5.68 -3.44
N THR A 8 -2.16 -6.00 -4.63
CA THR A 8 -1.33 -6.11 -5.83
C THR A 8 -1.11 -4.70 -6.40
N VAL A 9 0.14 -4.29 -6.47
CA VAL A 9 0.57 -2.97 -6.94
C VAL A 9 1.53 -3.15 -8.11
N GLU A 10 1.19 -2.52 -9.22
CA GLU A 10 2.10 -2.39 -10.37
C GLU A 10 3.11 -1.29 -10.05
N THR A 11 4.39 -1.63 -10.11
CA THR A 11 5.51 -0.71 -9.93
C THR A 11 6.18 -0.48 -11.26
N THR A 12 6.36 0.78 -11.64
CA THR A 12 7.07 1.17 -12.88
C THR A 12 8.42 1.75 -12.51
N ASP A 13 9.49 1.26 -13.15
CA ASP A 13 10.83 1.84 -13.09
C ASP A 13 11.37 2.04 -14.53
N ARG A 14 12.65 2.41 -14.65
CA ARG A 14 13.30 2.63 -15.96
C ARG A 14 13.42 1.36 -16.82
N PHE A 15 13.26 0.17 -16.24
CA PHE A 15 13.38 -1.12 -16.91
C PHE A 15 12.02 -1.74 -17.25
N GLY A 16 10.92 -1.16 -16.77
CA GLY A 16 9.56 -1.56 -17.13
C GLY A 16 8.63 -1.65 -15.93
N THR A 17 7.57 -2.45 -16.08
CA THR A 17 6.54 -2.65 -15.06
C THR A 17 6.64 -4.01 -14.40
N LYS A 18 6.42 -4.07 -13.09
CA LYS A 18 6.40 -5.31 -12.30
C LYS A 18 5.30 -5.26 -11.25
N ASN A 19 4.61 -6.37 -11.04
CA ASN A 19 3.65 -6.49 -9.95
C ASN A 19 4.35 -6.89 -8.66
N ARG A 20 3.99 -6.22 -7.56
CA ARG A 20 4.41 -6.53 -6.20
C ARG A 20 3.20 -6.61 -5.29
N GLU A 21 3.32 -7.37 -4.21
CA GLU A 21 2.28 -7.43 -3.18
C GLU A 21 2.69 -6.58 -1.97
N PHE A 22 1.74 -5.80 -1.45
CA PHE A 22 1.89 -5.02 -0.23
C PHE A 22 0.84 -5.43 0.79
N LEU A 23 1.23 -5.43 2.06
CA LEU A 23 0.30 -5.56 3.18
C LEU A 23 -0.24 -4.18 3.53
N ILE A 24 -1.56 -4.03 3.47
CA ILE A 24 -2.26 -2.80 3.84
C ILE A 24 -3.04 -3.04 5.12
N TYR A 25 -2.92 -2.11 6.06
CA TYR A 25 -3.62 -2.18 7.35
C TYR A 25 -4.64 -1.04 7.44
N SER A 26 -5.92 -1.38 7.50
CA SER A 26 -7.02 -0.42 7.62
C SER A 26 -7.72 -0.57 8.96
N ASP A 27 -8.44 0.46 9.40
CA ASP A 27 -9.33 0.33 10.56
C ASP A 27 -10.32 -0.81 10.36
N LYS A 28 -10.61 -1.56 11.43
CA LYS A 28 -11.54 -2.70 11.40
C LYS A 28 -12.89 -2.30 10.81
N GLY A 29 -13.33 -3.04 9.80
CA GLY A 29 -14.60 -2.84 9.08
C GLY A 29 -14.56 -1.76 7.99
N LYS A 30 -13.44 -1.03 7.82
CA LYS A 30 -13.28 -0.01 6.78
C LYS A 30 -12.44 -0.51 5.63
N LYS A 31 -12.78 -0.06 4.42
CA LYS A 31 -11.91 -0.25 3.25
C LYS A 31 -10.63 0.58 3.42
N PRO A 32 -9.47 0.10 2.90
CA PRO A 32 -8.25 0.88 2.90
C PRO A 32 -8.43 2.24 2.22
N THR A 33 -7.87 3.27 2.86
CA THR A 33 -7.83 4.65 2.39
C THR A 33 -6.50 4.93 1.68
N ILE A 34 -6.42 6.05 0.95
CA ILE A 34 -5.16 6.51 0.36
C ILE A 34 -4.05 6.60 1.41
N GLY A 35 -4.37 7.08 2.62
CA GLY A 35 -3.42 7.16 3.73
C GLY A 35 -2.85 5.80 4.12
N ASP A 36 -3.69 4.76 4.21
CA ASP A 36 -3.23 3.41 4.53
C ASP A 36 -2.26 2.84 3.47
N PHE A 37 -2.45 3.21 2.19
CA PHE A 37 -1.50 2.87 1.13
C PHE A 37 -0.19 3.64 1.25
N VAL A 38 -0.24 4.95 1.50
CA VAL A 38 0.96 5.77 1.71
C VAL A 38 1.77 5.24 2.88
N ASP A 39 1.13 4.87 3.99
CA ASP A 39 1.79 4.29 5.15
C ASP A 39 2.45 2.94 4.81
N ALA A 40 1.76 2.08 4.06
CA ALA A 40 2.32 0.79 3.63
C ALA A 40 3.52 0.96 2.69
N PHE A 41 3.50 1.93 1.77
CA PHE A 41 4.63 2.23 0.89
C PHE A 41 5.80 2.82 1.70
N MET A 42 5.53 3.74 2.62
CA MET A 42 6.53 4.32 3.51
C MET A 42 7.26 3.26 4.34
N GLN A 43 6.55 2.24 4.84
CA GLN A 43 7.15 1.11 5.57
C GLN A 43 8.18 0.32 4.74
N THR A 44 8.12 0.42 3.41
CA THR A 44 9.11 -0.16 2.49
C THR A 44 10.22 0.82 2.06
N GLY A 45 10.22 2.03 2.63
CA GLY A 45 11.15 3.11 2.28
C GLY A 45 10.71 3.94 1.07
N LEU A 46 9.46 3.79 0.60
CA LEU A 46 8.93 4.57 -0.52
C LEU A 46 8.06 5.71 -0.01
N ASP A 47 8.64 6.91 0.09
CA ASP A 47 7.87 8.12 0.37
C ASP A 47 7.17 8.62 -0.89
N VAL A 48 5.84 8.50 -0.90
CA VAL A 48 5.02 8.73 -2.09
C VAL A 48 3.88 9.70 -1.82
N GLU A 49 3.37 10.29 -2.88
CA GLU A 49 2.15 11.07 -2.90
C GLU A 49 1.17 10.54 -3.96
N ILE A 50 -0.12 10.79 -3.74
CA ILE A 50 -1.14 10.44 -4.71
C ILE A 50 -0.99 11.34 -5.95
N LYS A 51 -0.92 10.71 -7.11
CA LYS A 51 -0.92 11.39 -8.42
C LYS A 51 -2.32 11.43 -9.02
N ASP A 52 -3.06 10.33 -8.88
CA ASP A 52 -4.43 10.21 -9.37
C ASP A 52 -5.22 9.27 -8.43
N PHE A 53 -6.27 9.82 -7.82
CA PHE A 53 -7.11 9.10 -6.87
C PHE A 53 -8.08 8.12 -7.55
N VAL A 54 -8.44 8.35 -8.83
CA VAL A 54 -9.38 7.47 -9.56
C VAL A 54 -8.68 6.17 -9.93
N SER A 55 -7.47 6.26 -10.47
CA SER A 55 -6.67 5.09 -10.83
C SER A 55 -5.81 4.56 -9.68
N MET A 56 -5.89 5.18 -8.49
CA MET A 56 -5.07 4.87 -7.32
C MET A 56 -3.57 4.80 -7.69
N MET A 57 -3.11 5.83 -8.40
CA MET A 57 -1.74 5.97 -8.85
C MET A 57 -0.97 6.92 -7.95
N PHE A 58 0.23 6.50 -7.57
CA PHE A 58 1.15 7.20 -6.70
C PHE A 58 2.48 7.43 -7.44
N LYS A 59 3.22 8.42 -6.97
CA LYS A 59 4.60 8.71 -7.42
C LYS A 59 5.46 9.02 -6.20
N PRO A 60 6.78 8.79 -6.26
CA PRO A 60 7.68 9.26 -5.21
C PRO A 60 7.56 10.78 -5.04
N LYS A 61 7.63 11.26 -3.81
CA LYS A 61 7.72 12.71 -3.54
C LYS A 61 9.05 13.28 -4.04
N ASP A 62 10.14 12.51 -3.86
CA ASP A 62 11.45 12.84 -4.38
C ASP A 62 11.94 11.75 -5.36
N PRO A 63 11.88 11.99 -6.68
CA PRO A 63 12.33 11.05 -7.70
C PRO A 63 13.82 10.72 -7.65
N THR A 64 14.64 11.45 -6.90
CA THR A 64 16.08 11.18 -6.78
C THR A 64 16.38 10.08 -5.75
N THR A 65 15.44 9.81 -4.84
CA THR A 65 15.60 8.85 -3.74
C THR A 65 15.30 7.40 -4.12
N THR A 66 14.68 7.16 -5.28
CA THR A 66 14.25 5.83 -5.69
C THR A 66 14.22 5.70 -7.22
N PRO A 67 14.56 4.52 -7.78
CA PRO A 67 14.41 4.25 -9.22
C PRO A 67 12.94 4.08 -9.65
N ILE A 68 12.02 3.94 -8.68
CA ILE A 68 10.58 3.80 -8.96
C ILE A 68 10.04 5.12 -9.50
N ILE A 69 9.28 5.06 -10.59
CA ILE A 69 8.66 6.21 -11.25
C ILE A 69 7.21 6.36 -10.81
N SER A 70 6.49 5.24 -10.70
CA SER A 70 5.08 5.22 -10.27
C SER A 70 4.69 3.89 -9.65
N LEU A 71 3.64 3.95 -8.83
CA LEU A 71 2.96 2.78 -8.29
C LEU A 71 1.47 2.89 -8.60
N ARG A 72 0.84 1.80 -9.04
CA ARG A 72 -0.60 1.76 -9.32
C ARG A 72 -1.23 0.58 -8.61
N VAL A 73 -2.21 0.86 -7.75
CA VAL A 73 -2.95 -0.20 -7.05
C VAL A 73 -3.89 -0.88 -8.05
N ILE A 74 -3.70 -2.19 -8.26
CA ILE A 74 -4.48 -2.98 -9.22
C ILE A 74 -5.65 -3.67 -8.52
N ARG A 75 -5.38 -4.29 -7.37
CA ARG A 75 -6.37 -5.07 -6.63
C ARG A 75 -6.01 -5.07 -5.16
N THR A 76 -7.04 -5.04 -4.31
CA THR A 76 -6.88 -5.15 -2.86
C THR A 76 -7.91 -6.13 -2.32
N ILE A 77 -7.45 -7.14 -1.59
CA ILE A 77 -8.26 -8.24 -1.08
C ILE A 77 -8.10 -8.30 0.43
N ARG A 78 -9.20 -8.39 1.18
CA ARG A 78 -9.15 -8.56 2.63
C ARG A 78 -8.58 -9.92 2.98
N ASP A 79 -7.64 -9.94 3.93
CA ASP A 79 -7.14 -11.16 4.53
C ASP A 79 -8.06 -11.58 5.68
N TYR A 80 -8.91 -12.58 5.43
CA TYR A 80 -9.81 -13.14 6.44
C TYR A 80 -9.11 -14.06 7.45
N SER A 81 -7.86 -14.47 7.19
CA SER A 81 -7.07 -15.25 8.14
C SER A 81 -6.45 -14.38 9.24
N TYR A 82 -6.39 -13.05 9.02
CA TYR A 82 -5.85 -12.11 9.98
C TYR A 82 -6.88 -11.80 11.08
N SER A 83 -6.69 -12.41 12.25
CA SER A 83 -7.37 -11.99 13.48
C SER A 83 -6.42 -11.14 14.32
N SER A 84 -6.74 -9.86 14.48
CA SER A 84 -6.06 -9.00 15.44
C SER A 84 -6.54 -9.34 16.86
N TYR A 85 -6.10 -10.47 17.42
CA TYR A 85 -6.33 -10.75 18.84
C TYR A 85 -5.54 -9.75 19.67
N THR A 86 -6.25 -8.86 20.35
CA THR A 86 -5.68 -8.05 21.44
C THR A 86 -5.23 -9.03 22.51
N ARG A 87 -3.92 -9.28 22.63
CA ARG A 87 -3.36 -9.87 23.85
C ARG A 87 -3.50 -8.80 24.94
N THR A 88 -4.67 -8.78 25.60
CA THR A 88 -4.80 -8.13 26.90
C THR A 88 -4.01 -9.00 27.86
N SER A 89 -2.74 -8.67 28.05
CA SER A 89 -1.98 -9.17 29.19
C SER A 89 -2.68 -8.63 30.44
N MET A 90 -3.40 -9.50 31.14
CA MET A 90 -3.76 -9.28 32.55
C MET A 90 -2.51 -9.41 33.41
#